data_AF-A0A1W9SR11-F1
#
_entry.id   AF-A0A1W9SR11-F1
#
_cell.length_a   1.000
_cell.length_b   1.000
_cell.length_c   1.000
_cell.angle_alpha   90.00
_cell.angle_beta   90.00
_cell.angle_gamma   90.00
#
_symmetry.space_group_name_H-M   'P 1'
#
loop_
_entity.id
_entity.type
_entity.pdbx_description
1 polymer ?
#
loop_
_entity_poly.entity_id
_entity_poly.type
_entity_poly.pdbx_seq_one_letter_code
_entity_poly.pdbx_strand_id
1 'polypeptide(L)'
;MCSRLYIGKNCKRNLFKDEKQGKIDLYFFDETSFNLVPKIPYAWIKINDNIELPSSKSKSISVLGFLNRNNKLISYTIEGNVNSDLVISCFDDFSKDLTKKTV
;
A
#
# COMPACT_ATOMS: atom_id res chain seq x y z
N MET A 1 27.94 -15.70 -19.84
CA MET A 1 28.03 -15.46 -18.39
C MET A 1 27.05 -14.37 -18.02
N CYS A 2 25.94 -14.74 -17.38
CA CYS A 2 24.86 -13.83 -17.00
C CYS A 2 25.13 -13.33 -15.57
N SER A 3 25.64 -12.10 -15.43
CA SER A 3 25.94 -11.49 -14.12
C SER A 3 24.65 -10.95 -13.48
N ARG A 4 24.11 -11.78 -12.59
CA ARG A 4 23.06 -11.47 -11.62
C ARG A 4 23.51 -10.29 -10.73
N LEU A 5 23.03 -9.08 -10.99
CA LEU A 5 23.26 -7.91 -10.14
C LEU A 5 22.50 -8.05 -8.81
N TYR A 6 23.24 -8.31 -7.73
CA TYR A 6 22.74 -8.21 -6.36
C TYR A 6 22.65 -6.73 -5.96
N ILE A 7 21.50 -6.09 -6.22
CA ILE A 7 21.15 -4.79 -5.61
C ILE A 7 20.60 -5.08 -4.20
N GLY A 8 21.50 -5.42 -3.27
CA GLY A 8 21.12 -5.86 -1.93
C GLY A 8 21.78 -5.03 -0.83
N LYS A 9 20.98 -4.20 -0.15
CA LYS A 9 21.22 -3.57 1.18
C LYS A 9 21.98 -2.23 1.27
N ASN A 10 22.83 -1.82 0.34
CA ASN A 10 23.50 -0.50 0.43
C ASN A 10 22.71 0.67 -0.17
N CYS A 11 21.87 0.44 -1.19
CA CYS A 11 21.13 1.50 -1.88
C CYS A 11 20.10 2.20 -0.97
N LYS A 12 19.44 1.46 -0.06
CA LYS A 12 18.45 2.02 0.88
C LYS A 12 19.04 3.09 1.80
N ARG A 13 20.29 2.93 2.27
CA ARG A 13 20.93 3.91 3.17
C ARG A 13 21.24 5.24 2.49
N ASN A 14 21.48 5.23 1.18
CA ASN A 14 21.77 6.45 0.44
C ASN A 14 20.51 7.25 0.16
N LEU A 15 19.40 6.57 -0.20
CA LEU A 15 18.09 7.19 -0.40
C LEU A 15 17.62 8.00 0.82
N PHE A 16 17.71 7.42 2.02
CA PHE A 16 17.36 8.15 3.24
C PHE A 16 18.27 9.34 3.56
N LYS A 17 19.55 9.28 3.16
CA LYS A 17 20.48 10.39 3.35
C LYS A 17 20.18 11.52 2.37
N ASP A 18 19.85 11.19 1.13
CA ASP A 18 19.56 12.15 0.08
C ASP A 18 18.20 12.84 0.30
N GLU A 19 17.22 12.10 0.81
CA GLU A 19 15.95 12.63 1.28
C GLU A 19 16.15 13.61 2.44
N LYS A 20 16.95 13.24 3.46
CA LYS A 20 17.29 14.16 4.58
C LYS A 20 18.01 15.42 4.11
N GLN A 21 18.78 15.35 3.03
CA GLN A 21 19.44 16.50 2.40
C GLN A 21 18.47 17.30 1.50
N GLY A 22 17.21 16.88 1.35
CA GLY A 22 16.20 17.53 0.53
C GLY A 22 16.40 17.37 -0.97
N LYS A 23 17.28 16.46 -1.41
CA LYS A 23 17.61 16.24 -2.83
C LYS A 23 16.54 15.43 -3.56
N ILE A 24 15.85 14.55 -2.83
CA ILE A 24 14.78 13.69 -3.35
C ILE A 24 13.60 13.70 -2.38
N ASP A 25 12.40 13.46 -2.90
CA ASP A 25 11.21 13.21 -2.10
C ASP A 25 10.88 11.70 -2.17
N LEU A 26 10.78 11.04 -1.02
CA LEU A 26 10.65 9.58 -0.94
C LEU A 26 9.22 9.19 -0.61
N TYR A 27 8.60 8.38 -1.47
CA TYR A 27 7.26 7.84 -1.26
C TYR A 27 7.31 6.31 -1.22
N PHE A 28 6.57 5.74 -0.26
CA PHE A 28 6.30 4.32 -0.18
C PHE A 28 4.94 4.05 -0.81
N PHE A 29 4.90 3.10 -1.73
CA PHE A 29 3.66 2.64 -2.33
C PHE A 29 3.28 1.27 -1.76
N ASP A 30 2.02 1.11 -1.39
CA ASP A 30 1.46 -0.18 -0.99
C ASP A 30 -0.03 -0.26 -1.34
N GLU A 31 -0.54 -1.50 -1.41
CA GLU A 31 -1.96 -1.80 -1.64
C GLU A 31 -2.54 -2.56 -0.45
N THR A 32 -3.73 -2.18 0.00
CA THR A 32 -4.50 -2.96 0.97
C THR A 32 -5.93 -3.16 0.51
N SER A 33 -6.45 -4.39 0.61
CA SER A 33 -7.84 -4.72 0.28
C SER A 33 -8.64 -5.08 1.53
N PHE A 34 -9.86 -4.55 1.60
CA PHE A 34 -10.82 -4.72 2.69
C PHE A 34 -12.07 -5.43 2.16
N ASN A 35 -12.64 -6.34 2.94
CA ASN A 35 -13.87 -7.04 2.60
C ASN A 35 -14.74 -7.28 3.85
N LEU A 36 -16.04 -7.51 3.66
CA LEU A 36 -16.99 -7.79 4.76
C LEU A 36 -16.99 -9.25 5.22
N VAL A 37 -16.13 -10.08 4.64
CA VAL A 37 -15.98 -11.48 5.03
C VAL A 37 -14.80 -11.60 6.01
N PRO A 38 -15.05 -11.87 7.31
CA PRO A 38 -13.97 -12.05 8.26
C PRO A 38 -13.14 -13.28 7.90
N LYS A 39 -11.83 -13.10 7.73
CA LYS A 39 -10.89 -14.20 7.41
C LYS A 39 -10.61 -15.12 8.61
N ILE A 40 -10.74 -14.59 9.83
CA ILE A 40 -10.58 -15.32 11.08
C ILE A 40 -11.73 -14.91 12.01
N PRO A 41 -12.83 -15.69 12.05
CA PRO A 41 -13.93 -15.41 12.94
C PRO A 41 -13.50 -15.70 14.39
N TYR A 42 -13.21 -14.67 15.17
CA TYR A 42 -12.84 -14.79 16.58
C TYR A 42 -13.73 -13.91 17.45
N ALA A 43 -14.27 -14.48 18.52
CA ALA A 43 -15.00 -13.78 19.55
C ALA A 43 -14.75 -14.45 20.91
N TRP A 44 -14.75 -13.65 21.97
CA TRP A 44 -14.79 -14.17 23.33
C TRP A 44 -16.21 -14.63 23.64
N ILE A 45 -16.40 -15.93 23.87
CA ILE A 45 -17.69 -16.55 24.11
C ILE A 45 -17.65 -17.20 25.50
N LYS A 46 -18.73 -17.07 26.28
CA LYS A 46 -18.85 -17.76 27.57
C LYS A 46 -19.02 -19.26 27.33
N ILE A 47 -18.57 -20.06 28.30
CA ILE A 47 -18.78 -21.50 28.28
C ILE A 47 -20.30 -21.77 28.22
N ASN A 48 -20.74 -22.54 27.22
CA ASN A 48 -22.13 -22.87 26.88
C ASN A 48 -22.95 -21.83 26.10
N ASP A 49 -22.37 -20.70 25.68
CA ASP A 49 -23.03 -19.76 24.76
C ASP A 49 -22.60 -20.03 23.30
N ASN A 50 -23.50 -19.78 22.34
CA ASN A 50 -23.18 -19.72 20.91
C ASN A 50 -23.37 -18.27 20.43
N ILE A 51 -22.40 -17.75 19.67
CA ILE A 51 -22.48 -16.41 19.07
C ILE A 51 -22.32 -16.57 17.56
N GLU A 52 -23.26 -15.99 16.81
CA GLU A 52 -23.12 -15.83 15.37
C GLU A 52 -22.35 -14.55 15.07
N LEU A 53 -21.33 -14.65 14.21
CA LEU A 53 -20.57 -13.49 13.76
C LEU A 53 -21.16 -12.92 12.47
N PRO A 54 -21.45 -11.61 12.41
CA PRO A 54 -21.96 -11.01 11.19
C PRO A 54 -20.91 -11.12 10.09
N SER A 55 -21.29 -11.78 8.99
CA SER A 55 -20.46 -11.95 7.80
C SER A 55 -21.34 -11.77 6.59
N SER A 56 -20.89 -10.95 5.65
CA SER A 56 -21.61 -10.73 4.40
C SER A 56 -20.64 -10.78 3.23
N LYS A 57 -21.07 -11.40 2.13
CA LYS A 57 -20.31 -11.38 0.89
C LYS A 57 -20.44 -9.99 0.26
N SER A 58 -19.33 -9.26 0.23
CA SER A 58 -19.22 -7.98 -0.46
C SER A 58 -18.16 -8.04 -1.55
N LYS A 59 -18.19 -7.05 -2.45
CA LYS A 59 -16.99 -6.72 -3.23
C LYS A 59 -15.92 -6.22 -2.26
N SER A 60 -14.67 -6.55 -2.56
CA SER A 60 -13.53 -6.00 -1.83
C SER A 60 -13.30 -4.56 -2.27
N ILE A 61 -12.91 -3.70 -1.33
CA ILE A 61 -12.45 -2.35 -1.58
C ILE A 61 -10.93 -2.39 -1.47
N SER A 62 -10.24 -2.10 -2.57
CA SER A 62 -8.79 -1.93 -2.58
C SER A 62 -8.44 -0.46 -2.41
N VAL A 63 -7.47 -0.18 -1.57
CA VAL A 63 -6.91 1.15 -1.34
C VAL A 63 -5.45 1.11 -1.73
N LEU A 64 -5.10 1.93 -2.72
CA LEU A 64 -3.72 2.16 -3.14
C LEU A 64 -3.21 3.40 -2.43
N GLY A 65 -2.09 3.29 -1.71
CA GLY A 65 -1.58 4.36 -0.87
C GLY A 65 -0.14 4.73 -1.22
N PHE A 66 0.10 6.04 -1.38
CA PHE A 66 1.43 6.65 -1.44
C PHE A 66 1.67 7.39 -0.13
N LEU A 67 2.65 6.94 0.65
CA LEU A 67 3.00 7.51 1.96
C LEU A 67 4.40 8.11 1.93
N ASN A 68 4.51 9.37 2.33
CA ASN A 68 5.79 10.02 2.59
C ASN A 68 6.15 9.93 4.08
N ARG A 69 7.43 10.07 4.42
CA ARG A 69 7.94 10.17 5.80
C ARG A 69 7.51 11.43 6.53
N ASN A 70 7.03 12.44 5.81
CA ASN A 70 6.38 13.62 6.38
C ASN A 70 4.90 13.38 6.70
N ASN A 71 4.45 12.12 6.74
CA ASN A 71 3.07 11.70 6.99
C ASN A 71 2.06 12.23 5.97
N LYS A 72 2.50 12.59 4.76
CA LYS A 72 1.61 12.89 3.65
C LYS A 72 1.16 11.57 3.02
N LEU A 73 -0.13 11.29 3.11
CA LEU A 73 -0.78 10.14 2.49
C LEU A 73 -1.61 10.60 1.30
N ILE A 74 -1.39 9.99 0.14
CA ILE A 74 -2.24 10.11 -1.04
C ILE A 74 -2.83 8.73 -1.28
N SER A 75 -4.16 8.62 -1.26
CA SER A 75 -4.86 7.34 -1.33
C SER A 75 -5.89 7.33 -2.44
N TYR A 76 -5.91 6.24 -3.21
CA TYR A 76 -6.92 5.97 -4.23
C TYR A 76 -7.77 4.78 -3.78
N THR A 77 -9.09 4.96 -3.75
CA THR A 77 -10.03 3.91 -3.38
C THR A 77 -10.66 3.32 -4.65
N ILE A 78 -10.54 2.01 -4.81
CA ILE A 78 -11.03 1.26 -5.96
C ILE A 78 -11.94 0.15 -5.45
N GLU A 79 -13.14 0.06 -6.01
CA GLU A 79 -14.04 -1.06 -5.74
C GLU A 79 -13.80 -2.19 -6.75
N GLY A 80 -13.46 -3.38 -6.24
CA GLY A 80 -13.27 -4.56 -7.07
C GLY A 80 -11.79 -4.91 -7.31
N ASN A 81 -11.49 -5.44 -8.49
CA ASN A 81 -10.16 -5.95 -8.81
C ASN A 81 -9.23 -4.82 -9.25
N VAL A 82 -8.04 -4.77 -8.65
CA VAL A 82 -6.98 -3.86 -9.07
C VAL A 82 -6.20 -4.51 -10.22
N ASN A 83 -6.41 -3.99 -11.42
CA ASN A 83 -5.64 -4.39 -12.59
C ASN A 83 -4.40 -3.50 -12.73
N SER A 84 -3.37 -3.98 -13.44
CA SER A 84 -2.15 -3.21 -13.70
C SER A 84 -2.44 -1.87 -14.39
N ASP A 85 -3.44 -1.80 -15.25
CA ASP A 85 -3.84 -0.55 -15.92
C ASP A 85 -4.35 0.52 -14.93
N LEU A 86 -5.10 0.10 -13.90
CA LEU A 86 -5.55 1.00 -12.84
C LEU A 86 -4.37 1.50 -12.02
N VAL A 87 -3.42 0.60 -11.69
CA VAL A 87 -2.20 0.99 -10.99
C VAL A 87 -1.43 2.02 -11.81
N ILE A 88 -1.21 1.77 -13.10
CA ILE A 88 -0.54 2.73 -14.00
C ILE A 88 -1.26 4.08 -13.98
N SER A 89 -2.59 4.09 -14.10
CA SER A 89 -3.37 5.34 -14.05
C SER A 89 -3.20 6.10 -12.73
N CYS A 90 -3.15 5.39 -11.58
CA CYS A 90 -2.89 6.02 -10.29
C CYS A 90 -1.47 6.60 -10.19
N PHE A 91 -0.47 5.92 -10.77
CA PHE A 91 0.90 6.44 -10.84
C PHE A 91 1.00 7.65 -11.78
N ASP A 92 0.31 7.63 -12.91
CA ASP A 92 0.28 8.75 -13.86
C ASP A 92 -0.39 9.98 -13.24
N ASP A 93 -1.49 9.79 -12.51
CA ASP A 93 -2.15 10.86 -11.77
C ASP A 93 -1.28 11.38 -10.62
N PHE A 94 -0.65 10.50 -9.85
CA PHE A 94 0.29 10.89 -8.80
C PHE A 94 1.48 11.69 -9.36
N SER A 95 1.98 11.32 -10.54
CA SER A 95 3.11 11.99 -11.19
C SER A 95 2.85 13.46 -11.52
N LYS A 96 1.58 13.83 -11.80
CA LYS A 96 1.19 15.22 -12.06
C LYS A 96 1.36 16.14 -10.86
N ASP A 97 1.22 15.59 -9.65
CA ASP A 97 1.33 16.32 -8.39
C ASP A 97 2.78 16.41 -7.88
N LEU A 98 3.73 15.76 -8.57
CA LEU A 98 5.14 15.76 -8.19
C LEU A 98 5.84 17.06 -8.61
N THR A 99 6.30 17.80 -7.60
CA THR A 99 7.08 19.04 -7.79
C THR A 99 8.59 18.84 -7.62
N LYS A 100 9.01 17.70 -7.07
CA LYS A 100 10.40 17.35 -6.77
C LYS A 100 10.74 16.00 -7.37
N LYS A 101 12.04 15.77 -7.59
CA LYS A 101 12.55 14.49 -8.09
C LYS A 101 12.28 13.38 -7.07
N THR A 102 11.50 12.38 -7.47
CA THR A 102 11.22 11.15 -6.72
C THR A 102 11.97 9.98 -7.31
N VAL A 103 12.09 8.89 -6.55
CA VAL A 103 12.82 7.65 -6.90
C VAL A 103 12.05 6.44 -6.41
#